data_AF-A0AAF0DWJ7-F1
#
_entry.id   AF-A0AAF0DWJ7-F1
#
_cell.length_a   1.000
_cell.length_b   1.000
_cell.length_c   1.000
_cell.angle_alpha   90.00
_cell.angle_beta   90.00
_cell.angle_gamma   90.00
#
_symmetry.space_group_name_H-M   'P 1'
#
loop_
_entity.id
_entity.type
_entity.pdbx_description
1 polymer ?
#
loop_
_entity_poly.entity_id
_entity_poly.type
_entity_poly.pdbx_seq_one_letter_code
_entity_poly.pdbx_strand_id
1 'polypeptide(L)'
;MGIEMAATDALAIEADVFQLASEHSYRNSSMSAAVGVTKRNKDEFIRVVDEANAALQECGRNQAQKLLQCCTETGSNNEVTAKRQGVEKRKLGRLTRERIVKAGFLCPKGDLQVLGYLTEIPTSWGPGGEAVDGAGEKQTCARCGPHVFKEEADEALHKRAPYTTFAQLAKDVGVEHSALEIAALDCEMSYTTAGLSVTRITLVDEMGEVVFDELIRCSGDVRVLDFNTQFSGIQPKEYEENAVLDLHAARRALVQYIGPNTILIGHGLENDLRAIRVVHTNIVDTCQLFPHPRGLPFRLALRDLVATHLGKIIQAGGSAVGHSSAEDAQTTLELVRYKWTQLCT
;
A
#
# COMPACT_ATOMS: atom_id res chain seq x y z
N MET A 1 -28.78 17.67 -6.79
CA MET A 1 -27.90 16.91 -5.87
C MET A 1 -28.53 16.83 -4.50
N GLY A 2 -28.54 17.89 -3.68
CA GLY A 2 -29.09 17.81 -2.31
C GLY A 2 -30.56 17.36 -2.22
N ILE A 3 -31.45 17.91 -3.04
CA ILE A 3 -32.88 17.52 -3.06
C ILE A 3 -33.06 16.05 -3.45
N GLU A 4 -32.35 15.61 -4.48
CA GLU A 4 -32.40 14.24 -5.00
C GLU A 4 -31.86 13.23 -3.99
N MET A 5 -30.77 13.58 -3.29
CA MET A 5 -30.24 12.78 -2.19
C MET A 5 -31.20 12.70 -1.02
N ALA A 6 -31.80 13.82 -0.59
CA ALA A 6 -32.77 13.81 0.49
C ALA A 6 -34.00 12.94 0.18
N ALA A 7 -34.47 12.97 -1.08
CA ALA A 7 -35.55 12.08 -1.54
C ALA A 7 -35.13 10.61 -1.52
N THR A 8 -33.91 10.30 -1.98
CA THR A 8 -33.36 8.93 -1.98
C THR A 8 -33.19 8.40 -0.56
N ASP A 9 -32.62 9.19 0.34
CA ASP A 9 -32.44 8.86 1.75
C ASP A 9 -33.81 8.62 2.42
N ALA A 10 -34.80 9.47 2.16
CA ALA A 10 -36.15 9.29 2.72
C ALA A 10 -36.79 7.97 2.30
N LEU A 11 -36.68 7.62 1.01
CA LEU A 11 -37.17 6.34 0.49
C LEU A 11 -36.42 5.14 1.11
N ALA A 12 -35.10 5.25 1.29
CA ALA A 12 -34.29 4.20 1.93
C ALA A 12 -34.67 4.02 3.40
N ILE A 13 -34.91 5.11 4.14
CA ILE A 13 -35.39 5.06 5.53
C ILE A 13 -36.77 4.37 5.61
N GLU A 14 -37.68 4.72 4.70
CA GLU A 14 -39.01 4.10 4.66
C GLU A 14 -38.92 2.61 4.34
N ALA A 15 -38.07 2.22 3.39
CA ALA A 15 -37.81 0.82 3.06
C ALA A 15 -37.26 0.03 4.27
N ASP A 16 -36.29 0.59 5.01
CA ASP A 16 -35.76 -0.02 6.24
C ASP A 16 -36.85 -0.23 7.29
N VAL A 17 -37.70 0.78 7.51
CA VAL A 17 -38.81 0.70 8.45
C VAL A 17 -39.80 -0.39 8.01
N PHE A 18 -40.13 -0.44 6.72
CA PHE A 18 -41.08 -1.39 6.17
C PHE A 18 -40.60 -2.85 6.25
N GLN A 19 -39.29 -3.09 6.07
CA GLN A 19 -38.72 -4.44 6.19
C GLN A 19 -38.78 -5.00 7.62
N LEU A 20 -38.67 -4.13 8.63
CA LEU A 20 -38.53 -4.55 10.03
C LEU A 20 -39.83 -4.42 10.83
N ALA A 21 -40.78 -3.60 10.38
CA ALA A 21 -42.01 -3.34 11.11
C ALA A 21 -43.14 -4.30 10.72
N SER A 22 -43.99 -4.64 11.70
CA SER A 22 -45.31 -5.22 11.47
C SER A 22 -46.37 -4.13 11.36
N GLU A 23 -47.58 -4.51 10.94
CA GLU A 23 -48.75 -3.61 10.89
C GLU A 23 -48.97 -2.84 12.20
N HIS A 24 -48.74 -3.49 13.34
CA HIS A 24 -48.93 -2.88 14.67
C HIS A 24 -47.72 -2.08 15.16
N SER A 25 -46.53 -2.26 14.60
CA SER A 25 -45.32 -1.54 15.02
C SER A 25 -44.93 -0.39 14.11
N TYR A 26 -45.50 -0.30 12.89
CA TYR A 26 -45.11 0.68 11.88
C TYR A 26 -45.06 2.11 12.41
N ARG A 27 -46.13 2.57 13.09
CA ARG A 27 -46.19 3.93 13.66
C ARG A 27 -45.01 4.23 14.60
N ASN A 28 -44.69 3.30 15.50
CA ASN A 28 -43.59 3.48 16.45
C ASN A 28 -42.22 3.41 15.77
N SER A 29 -42.08 2.54 14.76
CA SER A 29 -40.87 2.45 13.94
C SER A 29 -40.64 3.73 13.12
N SER A 30 -41.69 4.30 12.50
CA SER A 30 -41.60 5.57 11.78
C SER A 30 -41.22 6.74 12.70
N MET A 31 -41.81 6.80 13.91
CA MET A 31 -41.43 7.80 14.91
C MET A 31 -39.95 7.66 15.31
N SER A 32 -39.49 6.44 15.56
CA SER A 32 -38.09 6.16 15.90
C SER A 32 -37.15 6.55 14.76
N ALA A 33 -37.55 6.28 13.52
CA ALA A 33 -36.79 6.65 12.34
C ALA A 33 -36.66 8.17 12.19
N ALA A 34 -37.75 8.92 12.41
CA ALA A 34 -37.74 10.39 12.40
C ALA A 34 -36.85 10.98 13.51
N VAL A 35 -36.89 10.41 14.72
CA VAL A 35 -35.98 10.81 15.81
C VAL A 35 -34.51 10.58 15.42
N GLY A 36 -34.21 9.48 14.72
CA GLY A 36 -32.87 9.20 14.18
C GLY A 36 -32.34 10.35 13.30
N VAL A 37 -33.18 10.87 12.39
CA VAL A 37 -32.83 12.02 11.54
C VAL A 37 -32.58 13.28 12.35
N THR A 38 -33.40 13.56 13.38
CA THR A 38 -33.20 14.75 14.23
C THR A 38 -31.91 14.72 15.06
N LYS A 39 -31.36 13.53 15.31
CA LYS A 39 -30.10 13.31 16.05
C LYS A 39 -28.85 13.28 15.14
N ARG A 40 -28.98 13.59 13.86
CA ARG A 40 -27.83 13.72 12.95
C ARG A 40 -26.93 14.88 13.36
N ASN A 41 -25.63 14.71 13.18
CA ASN A 41 -24.65 15.75 13.46
C ASN A 41 -24.70 16.81 12.34
N LYS A 42 -25.29 17.97 12.65
CA LYS A 42 -25.46 19.06 11.69
C LYS A 42 -24.13 19.68 11.28
N ASP A 43 -23.18 19.80 12.20
CA ASP A 43 -21.89 20.44 11.93
C ASP A 43 -21.07 19.60 10.94
N GLU A 44 -21.07 18.27 11.12
CA GLU A 44 -20.43 17.35 10.17
C GLU A 44 -21.09 17.41 8.80
N PHE A 45 -22.42 17.50 8.74
CA PHE A 45 -23.14 17.63 7.48
C PHE A 45 -22.80 18.95 6.76
N ILE A 46 -22.75 20.07 7.49
CA ILE A 46 -22.38 21.39 6.94
C ILE A 46 -20.95 21.33 6.37
N ARG A 47 -20.00 20.79 7.16
CA ARG A 47 -18.60 20.63 6.73
C ARG A 47 -18.48 19.88 5.41
N VAL A 48 -19.14 18.72 5.29
CA VAL A 48 -19.06 17.90 4.06
C VAL A 48 -19.76 18.58 2.88
N VAL A 49 -20.83 19.34 3.13
CA VAL A 49 -21.49 20.14 2.08
C VAL A 49 -20.57 21.25 1.56
N ASP A 50 -19.86 21.94 2.45
CA ASP A 50 -18.91 22.98 2.05
C ASP A 50 -17.74 22.39 1.24
N GLU A 51 -17.21 21.24 1.66
CA GLU A 51 -16.19 20.49 0.91
C GLU A 51 -16.71 20.03 -0.46
N ALA A 52 -17.93 19.50 -0.53
CA ALA A 52 -18.55 19.09 -1.78
C ALA A 52 -18.78 20.28 -2.73
N ASN A 53 -19.15 21.44 -2.20
CA ASN A 53 -19.31 22.66 -2.98
C ASN A 53 -17.97 23.15 -3.55
N ALA A 54 -16.90 23.11 -2.76
CA ALA A 54 -15.55 23.41 -3.24
C ALA A 54 -15.12 22.43 -4.35
N ALA A 55 -15.29 21.12 -4.13
CA ALA A 55 -14.98 20.10 -5.13
C ALA A 55 -15.82 20.22 -6.41
N LEU A 56 -17.06 20.71 -6.31
CA LEU A 56 -17.91 21.01 -7.48
C LEU A 56 -17.31 22.10 -8.37
N GLN A 57 -16.61 23.08 -7.79
CA GLN A 57 -15.95 24.16 -8.53
C GLN A 57 -14.62 23.71 -9.14
N GLU A 58 -13.88 22.83 -8.47
CA GLU A 58 -12.51 22.46 -8.86
C GLU A 58 -12.42 21.14 -9.64
N CYS A 59 -13.16 20.11 -9.22
CA CYS A 59 -13.02 18.72 -9.68
C CYS A 59 -14.28 18.15 -10.35
N GLY A 60 -15.38 18.92 -10.35
CA GLY A 60 -16.64 18.57 -11.02
C GLY A 60 -17.60 17.70 -10.19
N ARG A 61 -18.75 17.37 -10.80
CA ARG A 61 -19.93 16.83 -10.11
C ARG A 61 -19.71 15.46 -9.45
N ASN A 62 -18.91 14.59 -10.06
CA ASN A 62 -18.70 13.23 -9.58
C ASN A 62 -17.98 13.22 -8.22
N GLN A 63 -16.97 14.07 -8.05
CA GLN A 63 -16.20 14.15 -6.82
C GLN A 63 -17.06 14.70 -5.66
N ALA A 64 -17.83 15.75 -5.93
CA ALA A 64 -18.77 16.29 -4.96
C ALA A 64 -19.83 15.26 -4.53
N GLN A 65 -20.32 14.44 -5.47
CA GLN A 65 -21.27 13.38 -5.17
C GLN A 65 -20.64 12.30 -4.27
N LYS A 66 -19.40 11.92 -4.55
CA LYS A 66 -18.64 10.96 -3.72
C LYS A 66 -18.48 11.47 -2.28
N LEU A 67 -18.11 12.74 -2.10
CA LEU A 67 -17.99 13.36 -0.77
C LEU A 67 -19.31 13.30 0.02
N LEU A 68 -20.42 13.68 -0.60
CA LEU A 68 -21.74 13.63 0.04
C LEU A 68 -22.19 12.20 0.38
N GLN A 69 -21.87 11.23 -0.48
CA GLN A 69 -22.16 9.81 -0.22
C GLN A 69 -21.32 9.24 0.93
N CYS A 70 -20.08 9.70 1.07
CA CYS A 70 -19.17 9.30 2.16
C CYS A 70 -19.49 9.95 3.52
N CYS A 71 -20.32 11.01 3.54
CA CYS A 71 -20.78 11.63 4.79
C CYS A 71 -21.41 10.58 5.72
N THR A 72 -21.02 10.59 7.00
CA THR A 72 -21.56 9.65 8.00
C THR A 72 -23.03 9.89 8.32
N GLU A 73 -23.54 11.07 7.96
CA GLU A 73 -24.87 11.56 8.32
C GLU A 73 -25.88 11.49 7.15
N THR A 74 -25.50 10.90 6.02
CA THR A 74 -26.36 10.65 4.84
C THR A 74 -26.73 9.17 4.72
N GLY A 75 -27.89 8.90 4.12
CA GLY A 75 -28.44 7.55 3.93
C GLY A 75 -29.52 7.19 4.96
N SER A 76 -29.85 5.89 5.01
CA SER A 76 -30.79 5.32 5.97
C SER A 76 -30.24 5.36 7.41
N ASN A 77 -31.08 5.10 8.42
CA ASN A 77 -30.60 5.05 9.81
C ASN A 77 -29.63 3.89 10.04
N ASN A 78 -29.82 2.75 9.36
CA ASN A 78 -28.90 1.62 9.40
C ASN A 78 -27.57 1.97 8.71
N GLU A 79 -27.63 2.62 7.55
CA GLU A 79 -26.44 3.09 6.83
C GLU A 79 -25.65 4.12 7.64
N VAL A 80 -26.31 5.13 8.22
CA VAL A 80 -25.68 6.11 9.11
C VAL A 80 -25.01 5.42 10.30
N THR A 81 -25.70 4.47 10.93
CA THR A 81 -25.14 3.69 12.05
C THR A 81 -23.92 2.88 11.60
N ALA A 82 -23.99 2.20 10.45
CA ALA A 82 -22.89 1.44 9.89
C ALA A 82 -21.70 2.33 9.51
N LYS A 83 -21.94 3.50 8.91
CA LYS A 83 -20.91 4.48 8.56
C LYS A 83 -20.20 5.01 9.80
N ARG A 84 -20.96 5.38 10.85
CA ARG A 84 -20.41 5.84 12.15
C ARG A 84 -19.60 4.73 12.83
N GLN A 85 -20.11 3.50 12.88
CA GLN A 85 -19.37 2.34 13.38
C GLN A 85 -18.10 2.09 12.55
N GLY A 86 -18.15 2.30 11.25
CA GLY A 86 -17.00 2.25 10.35
C GLY A 86 -15.93 3.29 10.71
N VAL A 87 -16.32 4.53 11.00
CA VAL A 87 -15.40 5.58 11.48
C VAL A 87 -14.76 5.18 12.82
N GLU A 88 -15.54 4.70 13.77
CA GLU A 88 -15.00 4.28 15.08
C GLU A 88 -14.07 3.08 14.95
N LYS A 89 -14.42 2.07 14.12
CA LYS A 89 -13.52 0.95 13.80
C LYS A 89 -12.22 1.44 13.16
N ARG A 90 -12.28 2.42 12.24
CA ARG A 90 -11.08 3.04 11.65
C ARG A 90 -10.24 3.76 12.70
N LYS A 91 -10.85 4.46 13.66
CA LYS A 91 -10.12 5.11 14.78
C LYS A 91 -9.46 4.09 15.70
N LEU A 92 -10.16 3.01 16.06
CA LEU A 92 -9.58 1.93 16.86
C LEU A 92 -8.43 1.24 16.12
N GLY A 93 -8.62 0.96 14.83
CA GLY A 93 -7.62 0.36 13.96
C GLY A 93 -6.50 1.29 13.49
N ARG A 94 -6.56 2.60 13.80
CA ARG A 94 -5.55 3.57 13.37
C ARG A 94 -4.18 3.13 13.88
N LEU A 95 -3.23 2.96 12.98
CA LEU A 95 -1.85 2.68 13.36
C LEU A 95 -1.14 4.01 13.63
N THR A 96 -0.33 4.04 14.67
CA THR A 96 0.66 5.09 14.95
C THR A 96 1.95 4.40 15.35
N ARG A 97 3.08 5.11 15.29
CA ARG A 97 4.36 4.55 15.76
C ARG A 97 4.25 4.02 17.19
N GLU A 98 3.65 4.78 18.10
CA GLU A 98 3.56 4.35 19.51
C GLU A 98 2.79 3.04 19.64
N ARG A 99 1.72 2.86 18.85
CA ARG A 99 0.93 1.62 18.83
C ARG A 99 1.75 0.45 18.30
N ILE A 100 2.43 0.62 17.16
CA ILE A 100 3.28 -0.43 16.56
C ILE A 100 4.41 -0.84 17.51
N VAL A 101 5.09 0.13 18.11
CA VAL A 101 6.19 -0.12 19.07
C VAL A 101 5.66 -0.83 20.31
N LYS A 102 4.56 -0.34 20.90
CA LYS A 102 3.93 -0.95 22.08
C LYS A 102 3.46 -2.38 21.81
N ALA A 103 2.98 -2.66 20.59
CA ALA A 103 2.56 -3.99 20.17
C ALA A 103 3.73 -4.96 19.95
N GLY A 104 4.98 -4.46 19.87
CA GLY A 104 6.14 -5.25 19.48
C GLY A 104 6.09 -5.71 18.02
N PHE A 105 5.45 -4.93 17.13
CA PHE A 105 5.29 -5.31 15.72
C PHE A 105 6.51 -5.01 14.86
N LEU A 106 7.41 -4.13 15.31
CA LEU A 106 8.66 -3.88 14.61
C LEU A 106 9.53 -5.14 14.64
N CYS A 107 10.03 -5.54 13.47
CA CYS A 107 11.02 -6.58 13.37
C CYS A 107 12.28 -6.17 14.17
N PRO A 108 12.72 -6.98 15.14
CA PRO A 108 13.99 -6.75 15.82
C PRO A 108 15.14 -6.73 14.81
N LYS A 109 16.14 -5.86 15.03
CA LYS A 109 17.27 -5.72 14.09
C LYS A 109 18.07 -7.02 13.89
N GLY A 110 18.16 -7.86 14.93
CA GLY A 110 18.83 -9.17 14.81
C GLY A 110 18.07 -10.13 13.89
N ASP A 111 16.74 -10.05 13.87
CA ASP A 111 15.90 -10.95 13.09
C ASP A 111 15.85 -10.53 11.61
N LEU A 112 16.01 -9.23 11.32
CA LEU A 112 16.08 -8.72 9.95
C LEU A 112 17.13 -9.47 9.11
N GLN A 113 18.33 -9.71 9.66
CA GLN A 113 19.39 -10.43 8.96
C GLN A 113 19.03 -11.89 8.71
N VAL A 114 18.44 -12.58 9.69
CA VAL A 114 17.97 -13.97 9.56
C VAL A 114 16.90 -14.10 8.47
N LEU A 115 16.13 -13.03 8.26
CA LEU A 115 15.07 -12.97 7.26
C LEU A 115 15.54 -12.50 5.89
N GLY A 116 16.83 -12.21 5.74
CA GLY A 116 17.45 -11.83 4.46
C GLY A 116 17.39 -10.35 4.15
N TYR A 117 17.11 -9.48 5.13
CA TYR A 117 17.23 -8.04 4.98
C TYR A 117 18.69 -7.60 5.13
N LEU A 118 19.14 -6.78 4.19
CA LEU A 118 20.38 -6.02 4.34
C LEU A 118 20.14 -4.91 5.37
N THR A 119 20.91 -4.90 6.46
CA THR A 119 20.72 -3.96 7.59
C THR A 119 21.70 -2.79 7.58
N GLU A 120 22.83 -2.95 6.90
CA GLU A 120 23.84 -1.93 6.66
C GLU A 120 24.55 -2.23 5.34
N ILE A 121 25.15 -1.20 4.73
CA ILE A 121 25.97 -1.35 3.52
C ILE A 121 27.42 -1.51 3.98
N PRO A 122 28.06 -2.68 3.80
CA PRO A 122 29.44 -2.87 4.21
C PRO A 122 30.38 -1.89 3.50
N THR A 123 31.21 -1.19 4.27
CA THR A 123 32.18 -0.23 3.73
C THR A 123 33.18 -0.87 2.77
N SER A 124 33.44 -2.17 2.94
CA SER A 124 34.29 -2.99 2.06
C SER A 124 33.77 -3.11 0.63
N TRP A 125 32.46 -2.87 0.39
CA TRP A 125 31.88 -2.94 -0.96
C TRP A 125 32.17 -1.69 -1.81
N GLY A 126 32.64 -0.60 -1.19
CA GLY A 126 32.89 0.66 -1.89
C GLY A 126 31.60 1.40 -2.27
N PRO A 127 31.64 2.34 -3.24
CA PRO A 127 30.50 3.18 -3.61
C PRO A 127 29.44 2.47 -4.49
N GLY A 128 29.76 1.29 -5.05
CA GLY A 128 28.89 0.56 -5.98
C GLY A 128 28.61 1.28 -7.32
N GLY A 129 27.70 0.73 -8.12
CA GLY A 129 27.20 1.31 -9.37
C GLY A 129 27.90 0.89 -10.66
N GLU A 130 27.42 1.43 -11.80
CA GLU A 130 27.75 1.00 -13.18
C GLU A 130 29.21 1.17 -13.62
N ALA A 131 30.14 1.39 -12.67
CA ALA A 131 31.56 1.36 -12.96
C ALA A 131 31.92 0.02 -13.60
N VAL A 132 32.49 0.10 -14.81
CA VAL A 132 33.10 -1.05 -15.48
C VAL A 132 34.13 -1.70 -14.56
N ASP A 133 34.34 -3.01 -14.72
CA ASP A 133 35.38 -3.69 -13.95
C ASP A 133 36.77 -3.08 -14.24
N GLY A 134 37.80 -3.51 -13.49
CA GLY A 134 39.17 -3.00 -13.66
C GLY A 134 39.74 -3.17 -15.08
N ALA A 135 39.06 -3.88 -15.98
CA ALA A 135 39.41 -4.08 -17.38
C ALA A 135 38.50 -3.31 -18.37
N GLY A 136 37.43 -2.65 -17.90
CA GLY A 136 36.52 -1.90 -18.76
C GLY A 136 35.38 -2.73 -19.38
N GLU A 137 35.19 -3.99 -18.97
CA GLU A 137 34.28 -4.92 -19.63
C GLU A 137 32.90 -4.99 -18.95
N LYS A 138 31.83 -4.96 -19.76
CA LYS A 138 30.46 -5.30 -19.30
C LYS A 138 30.34 -6.82 -19.19
N GLN A 139 30.18 -7.35 -17.98
CA GLN A 139 29.99 -8.79 -17.73
C GLN A 139 28.73 -9.31 -18.45
N THR A 140 28.91 -10.15 -19.47
CA THR A 140 27.83 -10.86 -20.18
C THR A 140 28.08 -12.37 -20.14
N CYS A 141 27.03 -13.20 -20.11
CA CYS A 141 27.18 -14.67 -20.18
C CYS A 141 27.71 -15.07 -21.55
N ALA A 142 29.01 -15.42 -21.63
CA ALA A 142 29.65 -15.91 -22.86
C ALA A 142 29.06 -17.24 -23.39
N ARG A 143 28.27 -17.96 -22.56
CA ARG A 143 27.70 -19.28 -22.90
C ARG A 143 26.29 -19.23 -23.50
N CYS A 144 25.50 -18.18 -23.22
CA CYS A 144 24.05 -18.32 -23.27
C CYS A 144 23.24 -17.11 -23.76
N GLY A 145 23.86 -15.97 -24.09
CA GLY A 145 23.09 -14.75 -24.37
C GLY A 145 22.29 -14.27 -23.15
N PRO A 146 21.29 -13.38 -23.32
CA PRO A 146 20.43 -12.95 -22.22
C PRO A 146 19.65 -14.15 -21.68
N HIS A 147 19.89 -14.49 -20.42
CA HIS A 147 19.15 -15.53 -19.71
C HIS A 147 18.51 -14.90 -18.48
N VAL A 148 17.38 -15.46 -18.07
CA VAL A 148 16.67 -15.02 -16.88
C VAL A 148 17.42 -15.53 -15.65
N PHE A 149 17.86 -14.63 -14.77
CA PHE A 149 18.48 -14.96 -13.50
C PHE A 149 18.00 -14.03 -12.38
N LYS A 150 18.04 -14.54 -11.15
CA LYS A 150 17.84 -13.76 -9.93
C LYS A 150 19.18 -13.73 -9.19
N GLU A 151 19.82 -12.57 -9.15
CA GLU A 151 21.02 -12.39 -8.33
C GLU A 151 20.60 -12.23 -6.87
N GLU A 152 21.11 -13.10 -6.01
CA GLU A 152 20.79 -13.12 -4.58
C GLU A 152 21.93 -12.55 -3.73
N ALA A 153 23.14 -12.39 -4.29
CA ALA A 153 24.26 -11.81 -3.58
C ALA A 153 24.16 -10.27 -3.55
N ASP A 154 23.90 -9.72 -2.37
CA ASP A 154 23.74 -8.26 -2.19
C ASP A 154 24.97 -7.46 -2.62
N GLU A 155 26.19 -7.99 -2.49
CA GLU A 155 27.40 -7.34 -3.00
C GLU A 155 27.39 -7.20 -4.54
N ALA A 156 26.97 -8.26 -5.25
CA ALA A 156 26.88 -8.23 -6.71
C ALA A 156 25.78 -7.27 -7.18
N LEU A 157 24.68 -7.21 -6.44
CA LEU A 157 23.62 -6.23 -6.66
C LEU A 157 24.11 -4.80 -6.43
N HIS A 158 24.86 -4.56 -5.34
CA HIS A 158 25.47 -3.27 -5.00
C HIS A 158 26.42 -2.78 -6.09
N LYS A 159 27.23 -3.69 -6.65
CA LYS A 159 28.13 -3.41 -7.79
C LYS A 159 27.39 -3.01 -9.06
N ARG A 160 26.14 -3.45 -9.27
CA ARG A 160 25.36 -3.06 -10.46
C ARG A 160 24.62 -1.75 -10.24
N ALA A 161 23.89 -1.66 -9.13
CA ALA A 161 23.16 -0.48 -8.70
C ALA A 161 23.38 -0.32 -7.19
N PRO A 162 23.94 0.81 -6.74
CA PRO A 162 24.39 0.93 -5.37
C PRO A 162 23.19 0.95 -4.43
N TYR A 163 23.28 0.16 -3.37
CA TYR A 163 22.41 0.33 -2.21
C TYR A 163 22.60 1.72 -1.63
N THR A 164 21.52 2.26 -1.09
CA THR A 164 21.52 3.55 -0.38
C THR A 164 20.56 3.48 0.80
N THR A 165 20.48 4.55 1.58
CA THR A 165 19.52 4.74 2.66
C THR A 165 18.69 5.98 2.38
N PHE A 166 17.47 6.05 2.91
CA PHE A 166 16.68 7.29 2.83
C PHE A 166 17.37 8.47 3.51
N ALA A 167 18.24 8.22 4.50
CA ALA A 167 19.06 9.26 5.13
C ALA A 167 20.10 9.86 4.18
N GLN A 168 20.73 9.04 3.33
CA GLN A 168 21.66 9.50 2.30
C GLN A 168 20.92 10.21 1.18
N LEU A 169 19.87 9.59 0.64
CA LEU A 169 19.06 10.18 -0.43
C LEU A 169 18.48 11.55 -0.02
N ALA A 170 17.99 11.70 1.21
CA ALA A 170 17.45 12.98 1.68
C ALA A 170 18.49 14.09 1.76
N LYS A 171 19.75 13.76 2.12
CA LYS A 171 20.87 14.71 2.07
C LYS A 171 21.17 15.13 0.64
N ASP A 172 21.11 14.19 -0.31
CA ASP A 172 21.40 14.45 -1.72
C ASP A 172 20.36 15.36 -2.39
N VAL A 173 19.07 15.24 -2.01
CA VAL A 173 17.98 16.06 -2.57
C VAL A 173 17.78 17.39 -1.81
N GLY A 174 18.30 17.52 -0.59
CA GLY A 174 18.22 18.76 0.20
C GLY A 174 16.81 19.08 0.73
N VAL A 175 16.02 18.06 1.05
CA VAL A 175 14.61 18.19 1.48
C VAL A 175 14.50 18.14 3.01
N GLU A 176 13.96 19.19 3.64
CA GLU A 176 13.52 19.14 5.05
C GLU A 176 12.16 18.41 5.15
N HIS A 177 12.04 17.46 6.08
CA HIS A 177 11.12 16.32 5.96
C HIS A 177 9.69 16.61 6.47
N SER A 178 8.68 16.26 5.65
CA SER A 178 7.34 15.84 6.10
C SER A 178 7.06 14.39 5.70
N ALA A 179 8.01 13.49 6.00
CA ALA A 179 7.84 12.07 5.68
C ALA A 179 6.68 11.45 6.46
N LEU A 180 6.05 10.43 5.88
CA LEU A 180 5.00 9.66 6.52
C LEU A 180 5.56 8.97 7.77
N GLU A 181 4.74 8.85 8.81
CA GLU A 181 5.11 8.06 9.99
C GLU A 181 5.13 6.56 9.66
N ILE A 182 4.15 6.12 8.88
CA ILE A 182 3.90 4.74 8.46
C ILE A 182 3.57 4.77 6.97
N ALA A 183 4.13 3.83 6.22
CA ALA A 183 3.75 3.59 4.83
C ALA A 183 3.78 2.08 4.54
N ALA A 184 2.83 1.60 3.74
CA ALA A 184 2.87 0.24 3.20
C ALA A 184 3.47 0.27 1.80
N LEU A 185 4.42 -0.62 1.54
CA LEU A 185 5.19 -0.69 0.30
C LEU A 185 4.97 -2.05 -0.35
N ASP A 186 4.77 -2.04 -1.67
CA ASP A 186 4.81 -3.24 -2.51
C ASP A 186 5.40 -2.89 -3.88
N CYS A 187 6.21 -3.78 -4.42
CA CYS A 187 6.88 -3.61 -5.71
C CYS A 187 6.56 -4.77 -6.64
N GLU A 188 6.39 -4.44 -7.92
CA GLU A 188 6.33 -5.44 -8.97
C GLU A 188 7.68 -5.55 -9.66
N MET A 189 8.08 -6.78 -9.99
CA MET A 189 9.35 -7.08 -10.63
C MET A 189 9.17 -7.82 -11.95
N SER A 190 10.04 -7.52 -12.91
CA SER A 190 10.11 -8.16 -14.22
C SER A 190 11.52 -8.68 -14.50
N TYR A 191 11.60 -9.71 -15.34
CA TYR A 191 12.88 -10.28 -15.76
C TYR A 191 13.47 -9.45 -16.90
N THR A 192 14.74 -9.07 -16.75
CA THR A 192 15.45 -8.19 -17.68
C THR A 192 16.78 -8.80 -18.10
N THR A 193 17.46 -8.16 -19.07
CA THR A 193 18.83 -8.51 -19.45
C THR A 193 19.84 -8.33 -18.30
N ALA A 194 19.47 -7.62 -17.23
CA ALA A 194 20.28 -7.43 -16.03
C ALA A 194 19.82 -8.29 -14.83
N GLY A 195 18.89 -9.23 -15.04
CA GLY A 195 18.28 -10.05 -13.98
C GLY A 195 16.89 -9.55 -13.60
N LEU A 196 16.38 -9.98 -12.44
CA LEU A 196 15.11 -9.51 -11.88
C LEU A 196 15.23 -8.04 -11.42
N SER A 197 14.43 -7.16 -12.02
CA SER A 197 14.45 -5.71 -11.78
C SER A 197 13.07 -5.23 -11.38
N VAL A 198 13.01 -4.20 -10.51
CA VAL A 198 11.75 -3.52 -10.18
C VAL A 198 11.21 -2.79 -11.41
N THR A 199 9.90 -2.92 -11.63
CA THR A 199 9.18 -2.33 -12.76
C THR A 199 7.91 -1.59 -12.34
N ARG A 200 7.47 -1.72 -11.09
CA ARG A 200 6.49 -0.83 -10.45
C ARG A 200 6.78 -0.69 -8.97
N ILE A 201 6.57 0.49 -8.41
CA ILE A 201 6.66 0.74 -6.97
C ILE A 201 5.36 1.42 -6.52
N THR A 202 4.71 0.85 -5.51
CA THR A 202 3.49 1.40 -4.93
C THR A 202 3.68 1.66 -3.44
N LEU A 203 3.33 2.87 -3.00
CA LEU A 203 3.34 3.30 -1.62
C LEU A 203 1.94 3.74 -1.21
N VAL A 204 1.51 3.23 -0.07
CA VAL A 204 0.22 3.51 0.54
C VAL A 204 0.44 4.14 1.90
N ASP A 205 -0.30 5.19 2.23
CA ASP A 205 -0.20 5.88 3.51
C ASP A 205 -0.84 5.09 4.66
N GLU A 206 -0.81 5.64 5.87
CA GLU A 206 -1.37 5.03 7.06
C GLU A 206 -2.90 4.93 7.03
N MET A 207 -3.59 5.65 6.14
CA MET A 207 -5.03 5.61 5.94
C MET A 207 -5.45 4.54 4.94
N GLY A 208 -4.55 4.16 4.02
CA GLY A 208 -4.81 3.21 2.95
C GLY A 208 -4.90 3.87 1.57
N GLU A 209 -4.58 5.16 1.47
CA GLU A 209 -4.58 5.89 0.20
C GLU A 209 -3.24 5.70 -0.52
N VAL A 210 -3.30 5.50 -1.83
CA VAL A 210 -2.10 5.39 -2.67
C VAL A 210 -1.49 6.77 -2.83
N VAL A 211 -0.25 6.94 -2.37
CA VAL A 211 0.48 8.22 -2.40
C VAL A 211 1.62 8.24 -3.41
N PHE A 212 2.07 7.08 -3.86
CA PHE A 212 3.06 6.90 -4.93
C PHE A 212 2.73 5.60 -5.66
N ASP A 213 2.63 5.64 -6.98
CA ASP A 213 2.37 4.45 -7.81
C ASP A 213 2.93 4.70 -9.21
N GLU A 214 4.15 4.23 -9.44
CA GLU A 214 4.92 4.57 -10.63
C GLU A 214 5.53 3.34 -11.28
N LEU A 215 5.45 3.29 -12.62
CA LEU A 215 6.16 2.31 -13.43
C LEU A 215 7.62 2.71 -13.59
N ILE A 216 8.53 1.77 -13.31
CA ILE A 216 9.97 2.02 -13.24
C ILE A 216 10.65 1.54 -14.52
N ARG A 217 11.18 2.49 -15.29
CA ARG A 217 11.92 2.23 -16.52
C ARG A 217 13.29 1.63 -16.20
N CYS A 218 13.61 0.52 -16.85
CA CYS A 218 14.96 -0.05 -16.85
C CYS A 218 15.97 0.97 -17.42
N SER A 219 17.09 1.19 -16.72
CA SER A 219 18.10 2.17 -17.12
C SER A 219 19.01 1.67 -18.26
N GLY A 220 19.54 2.63 -19.05
CA GLY A 220 20.57 2.37 -20.05
C GLY A 220 20.15 1.37 -21.13
N ASP A 221 20.99 0.35 -21.35
CA ASP A 221 20.77 -0.70 -22.36
C ASP A 221 19.95 -1.89 -21.84
N VAL A 222 19.44 -1.82 -20.61
CA VAL A 222 18.69 -2.93 -19.98
C VAL A 222 17.30 -3.05 -20.60
N ARG A 223 16.97 -4.25 -21.08
CA ARG A 223 15.67 -4.54 -21.72
C ARG A 223 14.89 -5.53 -20.88
N VAL A 224 13.57 -5.33 -20.81
CA VAL A 224 12.66 -6.32 -20.24
C VAL A 224 12.57 -7.51 -21.19
N LEU A 225 12.77 -8.71 -20.65
CA LEU A 225 12.66 -9.98 -21.35
C LEU A 225 11.28 -10.61 -21.12
N ASP A 226 10.80 -10.52 -19.88
CA ASP A 226 9.49 -11.02 -19.47
C ASP A 226 8.95 -10.13 -18.34
N PHE A 227 7.79 -9.53 -18.56
CA PHE A 227 7.13 -8.69 -17.56
C PHE A 227 6.66 -9.46 -16.34
N ASN A 228 6.61 -10.79 -16.44
CA ASN A 228 6.08 -11.67 -15.41
C ASN A 228 4.62 -11.34 -15.08
N THR A 229 3.84 -10.92 -16.10
CA THR A 229 2.51 -10.30 -15.99
C THR A 229 1.53 -11.09 -15.12
N GLN A 230 1.63 -12.42 -15.09
CA GLN A 230 0.79 -13.24 -14.23
C GLN A 230 0.94 -12.94 -12.73
N PHE A 231 2.10 -12.43 -12.32
CA PHE A 231 2.40 -12.02 -10.95
C PHE A 231 2.49 -10.50 -10.85
N SER A 232 3.03 -9.81 -11.85
CA SER A 232 3.25 -8.36 -11.78
C SER A 232 2.05 -7.50 -12.17
N GLY A 233 1.09 -8.05 -12.93
CA GLY A 233 0.00 -7.29 -13.54
C GLY A 233 0.42 -6.29 -14.62
N ILE A 234 1.73 -6.12 -14.87
CA ILE A 234 2.24 -5.13 -15.81
C ILE A 234 1.99 -5.59 -17.25
N GLN A 235 1.30 -4.74 -18.00
CA GLN A 235 1.10 -4.93 -19.43
C GLN A 235 2.25 -4.29 -20.23
N PRO A 236 2.85 -5.00 -21.21
CA PRO A 236 3.99 -4.48 -21.97
C PRO A 236 3.73 -3.11 -22.61
N LYS A 237 2.54 -2.93 -23.19
CA LYS A 237 2.15 -1.68 -23.84
C LYS A 237 2.08 -0.51 -22.85
N GLU A 238 1.46 -0.73 -21.70
CA GLU A 238 1.33 0.26 -20.65
C GLU A 238 2.71 0.67 -20.11
N TYR A 239 3.60 -0.30 -19.91
CA TYR A 239 4.97 -0.03 -19.48
C TYR A 239 5.73 0.85 -20.48
N GLU A 240 5.69 0.52 -21.77
CA GLU A 240 6.40 1.30 -22.80
C GLU A 240 5.85 2.73 -22.93
N GLU A 241 4.54 2.91 -22.76
CA GLU A 241 3.86 4.20 -22.86
C GLU A 241 4.08 5.08 -21.61
N ASN A 242 4.10 4.50 -20.41
CA ASN A 242 3.97 5.24 -19.15
C ASN A 242 5.18 5.16 -18.22
N ALA A 243 6.08 4.17 -18.34
CA ALA A 243 7.24 4.09 -17.46
C ALA A 243 8.21 5.23 -17.78
N VAL A 244 8.29 6.29 -16.97
CA VAL A 244 9.17 7.45 -17.22
C VAL A 244 10.34 7.48 -16.26
N LEU A 245 10.12 7.13 -15.00
CA LEU A 245 11.12 7.21 -13.95
C LEU A 245 12.05 6.00 -13.98
N ASP A 246 13.36 6.22 -13.97
CA ASP A 246 14.31 5.14 -13.67
C ASP A 246 14.40 4.88 -12.15
N LEU A 247 15.10 3.83 -11.77
CA LEU A 247 15.28 3.47 -10.35
C LEU A 247 15.88 4.61 -9.51
N HIS A 248 16.80 5.39 -10.07
CA HIS A 248 17.42 6.50 -9.36
C HIS A 248 16.43 7.64 -9.12
N ALA A 249 15.69 8.03 -10.15
CA ALA A 249 14.65 9.05 -10.06
C ALA A 249 13.53 8.64 -9.11
N ALA A 250 13.09 7.37 -9.18
CA ALA A 250 12.08 6.82 -8.29
C ALA A 250 12.52 6.85 -6.82
N ARG A 251 13.75 6.40 -6.52
CA ARG A 251 14.31 6.49 -5.15
C ARG A 251 14.34 7.92 -4.62
N ARG A 252 14.71 8.89 -5.46
CA ARG A 252 14.70 10.31 -5.08
C ARG A 252 13.29 10.83 -4.83
N ALA A 253 12.30 10.38 -5.62
CA ALA A 253 10.91 10.74 -5.40
C ALA A 253 10.36 10.15 -4.09
N LEU A 254 10.72 8.90 -3.78
CA LEU A 254 10.30 8.22 -2.54
C LEU A 254 10.74 8.95 -1.26
N VAL A 255 11.83 9.74 -1.29
CA VAL A 255 12.28 10.57 -0.15
C VAL A 255 11.21 11.53 0.35
N GLN A 256 10.30 11.97 -0.53
CA GLN A 256 9.20 12.87 -0.15
C GLN A 256 8.24 12.20 0.84
N TYR A 257 8.14 10.87 0.80
CA TYR A 257 7.20 10.08 1.60
C TYR A 257 7.89 9.26 2.68
N ILE A 258 9.11 8.77 2.41
CA ILE A 258 9.84 7.84 3.28
C ILE A 258 11.10 8.49 3.80
N GLY A 259 11.16 8.64 5.13
CA GLY A 259 12.33 9.07 5.86
C GLY A 259 13.02 7.91 6.60
N PRO A 260 14.18 8.15 7.23
CA PRO A 260 14.90 7.14 8.00
C PRO A 260 14.09 6.51 9.13
N ASN A 261 13.14 7.28 9.68
CA ASN A 261 12.30 6.85 10.78
C ASN A 261 10.99 6.21 10.32
N THR A 262 10.49 6.49 9.11
CA THR A 262 9.21 5.95 8.60
C THR A 262 9.14 4.44 8.80
N ILE A 263 8.02 3.94 9.30
CA ILE A 263 7.81 2.49 9.44
C ILE A 263 7.28 1.96 8.12
N LEU A 264 8.01 1.05 7.50
CA LEU A 264 7.55 0.37 6.30
C LEU A 264 6.81 -0.91 6.67
N ILE A 265 5.62 -1.07 6.11
CA ILE A 265 4.76 -2.24 6.25
C ILE A 265 4.77 -3.01 4.93
N GLY A 266 4.94 -4.33 4.98
CA GLY A 266 5.02 -5.15 3.77
C GLY A 266 4.75 -6.63 4.00
N HIS A 267 4.84 -7.41 2.93
CA HIS A 267 4.76 -8.87 2.97
C HIS A 267 6.00 -9.48 2.29
N GLY A 268 7.00 -9.89 3.08
CA GLY A 268 8.28 -10.33 2.51
C GLY A 268 9.08 -9.19 1.89
N LEU A 269 9.08 -8.03 2.57
CA LEU A 269 9.57 -6.74 2.06
C LEU A 269 11.09 -6.73 1.80
N GLU A 270 11.83 -7.77 2.20
CA GLU A 270 13.24 -7.88 1.84
C GLU A 270 13.45 -8.01 0.33
N ASN A 271 12.47 -8.56 -0.40
CA ASN A 271 12.55 -8.67 -1.85
C ASN A 271 12.36 -7.31 -2.51
N ASP A 272 11.39 -6.53 -2.03
CA ASP A 272 11.11 -5.17 -2.47
C ASP A 272 12.29 -4.24 -2.20
N LEU A 273 12.78 -4.21 -0.95
CA LEU A 273 13.92 -3.37 -0.55
C LEU A 273 15.21 -3.74 -1.28
N ARG A 274 15.42 -5.04 -1.53
CA ARG A 274 16.48 -5.52 -2.43
C ARG A 274 16.25 -4.96 -3.81
N ALA A 275 15.09 -5.16 -4.43
CA ALA A 275 14.79 -4.73 -5.80
C ALA A 275 14.98 -3.21 -6.01
N ILE A 276 14.54 -2.38 -5.06
CA ILE A 276 14.72 -0.93 -5.11
C ILE A 276 16.10 -0.47 -4.61
N ARG A 277 16.97 -1.38 -4.14
CA ARG A 277 18.33 -1.09 -3.63
C ARG A 277 18.33 -0.07 -2.50
N VAL A 278 17.49 -0.28 -1.50
CA VAL A 278 17.42 0.56 -0.29
C VAL A 278 17.57 -0.28 0.96
N VAL A 279 18.41 0.19 1.89
CA VAL A 279 18.55 -0.36 3.24
C VAL A 279 17.65 0.43 4.19
N HIS A 280 16.72 -0.27 4.85
CA HIS A 280 15.80 0.29 5.83
C HIS A 280 15.56 -0.68 6.98
N THR A 281 15.44 -0.17 8.21
CA THR A 281 15.41 -1.03 9.42
C THR A 281 14.13 -0.89 10.27
N ASN A 282 13.29 0.10 10.00
CA ASN A 282 12.00 0.24 10.66
C ASN A 282 10.94 -0.52 9.86
N ILE A 283 10.90 -1.85 10.02
CA ILE A 283 10.08 -2.76 9.22
C ILE A 283 9.03 -3.46 10.08
N VAL A 284 7.81 -3.54 9.56
CA VAL A 284 6.77 -4.46 10.00
C VAL A 284 6.45 -5.38 8.84
N ASP A 285 6.84 -6.65 8.97
CA ASP A 285 6.60 -7.65 7.92
C ASP A 285 5.48 -8.60 8.34
N THR A 286 4.43 -8.68 7.53
CA THR A 286 3.30 -9.58 7.80
C THR A 286 3.70 -11.05 7.79
N CYS A 287 4.76 -11.45 7.07
CA CYS A 287 5.31 -12.80 7.15
C CYS A 287 5.80 -13.17 8.56
N GLN A 288 6.22 -12.18 9.35
CA GLN A 288 6.64 -12.38 10.74
C GLN A 288 5.48 -12.23 11.72
N LEU A 289 4.59 -11.27 11.50
CA LEU A 289 3.42 -11.07 12.36
C LEU A 289 2.46 -12.27 12.33
N PHE A 290 2.47 -13.01 11.22
CA PHE A 290 1.69 -14.22 10.98
C PHE A 290 2.63 -15.37 10.55
N PRO A 291 3.41 -15.92 11.50
CA PRO A 291 4.42 -16.91 11.17
C PRO A 291 3.78 -18.23 10.71
N HIS A 292 4.42 -18.88 9.76
CA HIS A 292 4.00 -20.20 9.32
C HIS A 292 4.18 -21.23 10.47
N PRO A 293 3.22 -22.15 10.73
CA PRO A 293 3.31 -23.11 11.83
C PRO A 293 4.56 -24.02 11.83
N ARG A 294 5.14 -24.24 10.65
CA ARG A 294 6.38 -25.01 10.45
C ARG A 294 7.67 -24.20 10.60
N GLY A 295 7.57 -22.89 10.87
CA GLY A 295 8.70 -21.98 10.93
C GLY A 295 9.33 -21.69 9.56
N LEU A 296 10.38 -20.86 9.59
CA LEU A 296 11.19 -20.53 8.41
C LEU A 296 11.86 -21.79 7.82
N PRO A 297 12.09 -21.86 6.50
CA PRO A 297 11.86 -20.80 5.50
C PRO A 297 10.43 -20.74 4.96
N PHE A 298 9.51 -21.57 5.45
CA PHE A 298 8.12 -21.55 4.99
C PHE A 298 7.41 -20.28 5.44
N ARG A 299 6.70 -19.63 4.52
CA ARG A 299 5.90 -18.42 4.76
C ARG A 299 4.49 -18.64 4.23
N LEU A 300 3.50 -18.04 4.88
CA LEU A 300 2.13 -18.02 4.38
C LEU A 300 2.02 -16.97 3.28
N ALA A 301 1.30 -17.27 2.20
CA ALA A 301 1.08 -16.29 1.14
C ALA A 301 0.14 -15.18 1.62
N LEU A 302 0.32 -13.95 1.12
CA LEU A 302 -0.54 -12.81 1.45
C LEU A 302 -2.03 -13.13 1.23
N ARG A 303 -2.37 -13.74 0.08
CA ARG A 303 -3.73 -14.20 -0.24
C ARG A 303 -4.33 -15.09 0.86
N ASP A 304 -3.55 -16.01 1.40
CA ASP A 304 -4.03 -16.97 2.40
C ASP A 304 -4.25 -16.26 3.75
N LEU A 305 -3.37 -15.32 4.12
CA LEU A 305 -3.53 -14.50 5.31
C LEU A 305 -4.77 -13.60 5.21
N VAL A 306 -4.96 -12.94 4.07
CA VAL A 306 -6.11 -12.05 3.82
C VAL A 306 -7.41 -12.83 3.84
N ALA A 307 -7.46 -14.01 3.20
CA ALA A 307 -8.63 -14.87 3.24
C ALA A 307 -8.95 -15.35 4.66
N THR A 308 -7.93 -15.78 5.41
CA THR A 308 -8.11 -16.33 6.76
C THR A 308 -8.52 -15.27 7.78
N HIS A 309 -7.88 -14.10 7.75
CA HIS A 309 -8.01 -13.09 8.81
C HIS A 309 -8.99 -11.97 8.47
N LEU A 310 -9.12 -11.60 7.19
CA LEU A 310 -9.98 -10.51 6.74
C LEU A 310 -11.24 -11.02 6.02
N GLY A 311 -11.31 -12.31 5.67
CA GLY A 311 -12.42 -12.88 4.92
C GLY A 311 -12.53 -12.33 3.49
N LYS A 312 -11.44 -11.79 2.94
CA LYS A 312 -11.37 -11.20 1.60
C LYS A 312 -10.65 -12.13 0.63
N ILE A 313 -11.03 -12.08 -0.64
CA ILE A 313 -10.32 -12.78 -1.71
C ILE A 313 -9.62 -11.71 -2.54
N ILE A 314 -8.30 -11.82 -2.64
CA ILE A 314 -7.44 -10.94 -3.44
C ILE A 314 -6.79 -11.74 -4.58
N GLN A 315 -6.24 -11.06 -5.58
CA GLN A 315 -5.56 -11.71 -6.71
C GLN A 315 -6.45 -12.72 -7.49
N ALA A 316 -7.77 -12.49 -7.49
CA ALA A 316 -8.76 -13.39 -8.11
C ALA A 316 -8.85 -13.29 -9.64
N GLY A 317 -8.21 -12.29 -10.26
CA GLY A 317 -8.26 -12.03 -11.71
C GLY A 317 -7.57 -13.08 -12.58
N GLY A 318 -6.89 -14.06 -11.98
CA GLY A 318 -6.13 -15.10 -12.68
C GLY A 318 -4.89 -14.57 -13.39
N SER A 319 -4.12 -15.46 -14.02
CA SER A 319 -2.82 -15.16 -14.64
C SER A 319 -2.86 -14.12 -15.77
N ALA A 320 -4.04 -13.77 -16.29
CA ALA A 320 -4.18 -12.79 -17.37
C ALA A 320 -4.21 -11.34 -16.86
N VAL A 321 -4.68 -11.11 -15.62
CA VAL A 321 -4.78 -9.78 -15.00
C VAL A 321 -3.55 -9.49 -14.14
N GLY A 322 -2.98 -10.53 -13.51
CA GLY A 322 -1.85 -10.38 -12.59
C GLY A 322 -2.22 -9.79 -11.24
N HIS A 323 -1.23 -9.52 -10.39
CA HIS A 323 -1.46 -8.88 -9.10
C HIS A 323 -1.48 -7.36 -9.24
N SER A 324 -1.93 -6.70 -8.17
CA SER A 324 -1.90 -5.26 -8.04
C SER A 324 -1.16 -4.90 -6.77
N SER A 325 0.05 -4.37 -6.93
CA SER A 325 0.81 -3.81 -5.81
C SER A 325 0.03 -2.81 -4.91
N ALA A 326 -0.94 -2.08 -5.47
CA ALA A 326 -1.84 -1.25 -4.66
C ALA A 326 -2.76 -2.07 -3.75
N GLU A 327 -3.40 -3.13 -4.29
CA GLU A 327 -4.22 -4.07 -3.50
C GLU A 327 -3.35 -4.77 -2.44
N ASP A 328 -2.15 -5.21 -2.81
CA ASP A 328 -1.26 -5.96 -1.94
C ASP A 328 -0.69 -5.08 -0.80
N ALA A 329 -0.28 -3.83 -1.07
CA ALA A 329 0.14 -2.87 -0.06
C ALA A 329 -1.02 -2.49 0.89
N GLN A 330 -2.21 -2.22 0.36
CA GLN A 330 -3.40 -1.89 1.16
C GLN A 330 -3.81 -3.04 2.08
N THR A 331 -3.85 -4.27 1.54
CA THR A 331 -4.30 -5.45 2.30
C THR A 331 -3.28 -5.85 3.36
N THR A 332 -1.99 -5.65 3.11
CA THR A 332 -0.94 -5.78 4.12
C THR A 332 -1.15 -4.80 5.28
N LEU A 333 -1.44 -3.52 4.98
CA LEU A 333 -1.78 -2.53 6.01
C LEU A 333 -3.01 -2.96 6.83
N GLU A 334 -4.05 -3.47 6.17
CA GLU A 334 -5.25 -3.99 6.83
C GLU A 334 -4.96 -5.19 7.74
N LEU A 335 -4.07 -6.11 7.35
CA LEU A 335 -3.65 -7.23 8.18
C LEU A 335 -2.97 -6.75 9.47
N VAL A 336 -2.10 -5.73 9.41
CA VAL A 336 -1.48 -5.15 10.60
C VAL A 336 -2.51 -4.48 11.50
N ARG A 337 -3.46 -3.74 10.93
CA ARG A 337 -4.60 -3.15 11.66
C ARG A 337 -5.45 -4.24 12.33
N TYR A 338 -5.73 -5.33 11.63
CA TYR A 338 -6.43 -6.48 12.19
C TYR A 338 -5.67 -7.05 13.39
N LYS A 339 -4.37 -7.32 13.23
CA LYS A 339 -3.53 -7.82 14.34
C LYS A 339 -3.57 -6.89 15.54
N TRP A 340 -3.48 -5.58 15.33
CA TRP A 340 -3.57 -4.57 16.40
C TRP A 340 -4.92 -4.62 17.12
N THR A 341 -6.02 -4.70 16.38
CA THR A 341 -7.36 -4.74 16.99
C THR A 341 -7.57 -6.01 17.83
N GLN A 342 -6.98 -7.15 17.44
CA GLN A 342 -7.00 -8.38 18.25
C GLN A 342 -6.24 -8.25 19.59
N LEU A 343 -5.28 -7.33 19.70
CA LEU A 343 -4.56 -7.08 20.95
C LEU A 343 -5.30 -6.09 21.88
N CYS A 344 -6.25 -5.34 21.33
CA CYS A 344 -7.01 -4.32 22.08
C CYS A 344 -8.32 -4.86 22.66
N THR A 345 -8.75 -6.06 22.25
CA THR A 345 -9.95 -6.77 22.72
C THR A 345 -9.61 -7.78 23.79
#